data_AF-A0A3D3IT31-F1
#
_entry.id   AF-A0A3D3IT31-F1
#
_cell.length_a   1.000
_cell.length_b   1.000
_cell.length_c   1.000
_cell.angle_alpha   90.00
_cell.angle_beta   90.00
_cell.angle_gamma   90.00
#
_symmetry.space_group_name_H-M   'P 1'
#
loop_
_entity.id
_entity.type
_entity.pdbx_description
1 polymer ?
#
loop_
_entity_poly.entity_id
_entity_poly.type
_entity_poly.pdbx_seq_one_letter_code
_entity_poly.pdbx_strand_id
1 'polypeptide(L)'
;MITDADVTKLKKTFATKDDLKAYATNDDLKKTQKSLTDLITEFKDEILHEIKGMREEIAIVIGYKDQIEDIDYRVERLEKFTKIPPVAP
;
A
#
# COMPACT_ATOMS: atom_id res chain seq x y z
N MET A 1 3.04 65.76 7.06
CA MET A 1 3.60 64.99 8.20
C MET A 1 2.66 63.85 8.51
N ILE A 2 3.18 62.68 8.86
CA ILE A 2 2.35 61.63 9.48
C ILE A 2 1.92 62.12 10.87
N THR A 3 0.69 61.80 11.25
CA THR A 3 0.10 62.15 12.55
C THR A 3 0.02 60.93 13.48
N ASP A 4 -0.16 61.16 14.78
CA ASP A 4 -0.37 60.08 15.75
C ASP A 4 -1.64 59.27 15.45
N ALA A 5 -2.64 59.89 14.81
CA ALA A 5 -3.83 59.20 14.33
C ALA A 5 -3.47 58.19 13.23
N ASP A 6 -2.57 58.56 12.31
CA ASP A 6 -2.06 57.65 11.28
C ASP A 6 -1.29 56.48 11.92
N VAL A 7 -0.39 56.77 12.86
CA VAL A 7 0.37 55.72 13.59
C VAL A 7 -0.55 54.77 14.36
N THR A 8 -1.59 55.30 15.00
CA THR A 8 -2.58 54.51 15.74
C THR A 8 -3.37 53.58 14.81
N LYS A 9 -3.74 54.06 13.63
CA LYS A 9 -4.43 53.26 12.61
C LYS A 9 -3.55 52.11 12.13
N LEU A 10 -2.26 52.37 11.85
CA LEU A 10 -1.32 51.33 11.42
C LEU A 10 -1.16 50.21 12.47
N LYS A 11 -1.02 50.56 13.75
CA LYS A 11 -0.92 49.57 14.85
C LYS A 11 -2.14 48.64 14.96
N LYS A 12 -3.33 49.11 14.59
CA LYS A 12 -4.55 48.29 14.58
C LYS A 12 -4.67 47.40 13.35
N THR A 13 -4.02 47.76 12.24
CA THR A 13 -4.17 47.08 10.95
C THR A 13 -3.07 46.07 10.67
N PHE A 14 -1.83 46.33 11.09
CA PHE A 14 -0.72 45.43 10.82
C PHE A 14 -0.67 44.27 11.80
N ALA A 15 -0.48 43.07 11.25
CA ALA A 15 -0.09 41.90 12.03
C ALA A 15 1.31 42.09 12.62
N THR A 16 1.47 41.61 13.85
CA THR A 16 2.72 41.58 14.60
C THR A 16 3.41 40.23 14.45
N LYS A 17 4.66 40.14 14.92
CA LYS A 17 5.38 38.86 14.97
C LYS A 17 4.71 37.84 15.88
N ASP A 18 4.02 38.30 16.93
CA ASP A 18 3.31 37.41 17.84
C ASP A 18 2.07 36.81 17.17
N ASP A 19 1.39 37.56 16.30
CA ASP A 19 0.25 37.04 15.52
C ASP A 19 0.67 35.89 14.59
N LEU A 20 1.89 35.93 14.07
CA LEU A 20 2.40 34.88 13.18
C LEU A 20 2.70 33.55 13.89
N LYS A 21 2.92 33.55 15.21
CA LYS A 21 3.23 32.33 15.98
C LYS A 21 2.08 31.32 16.01
N ALA A 22 0.85 31.77 15.76
CA ALA A 22 -0.33 30.91 15.71
C ALA A 22 -0.43 30.10 14.42
N TYR A 23 0.35 30.44 13.39
CA TYR A 23 0.27 29.81 12.08
C TYR A 23 1.33 28.72 11.91
N ALA A 24 0.97 27.66 11.19
CA ALA A 24 1.91 26.64 10.77
C ALA A 24 2.96 27.23 9.83
N THR A 25 4.18 26.74 9.97
CA THR A 25 5.31 27.11 9.11
C THR A 25 5.44 26.15 7.93
N ASN A 26 6.24 26.54 6.94
CA ASN A 26 6.58 25.65 5.84
C ASN A 26 7.28 24.37 6.31
N ASP A 27 8.00 24.42 7.42
CA ASP A 27 8.70 23.24 7.95
C ASP A 27 7.73 22.27 8.64
N ASP A 28 6.66 22.76 9.26
CA ASP A 28 5.56 21.92 9.76
C ASP A 28 4.87 21.15 8.62
N LEU A 29 4.66 21.83 7.49
CA LEU A 29 4.09 21.21 6.29
C LEU A 29 5.04 20.15 5.71
N LYS A 30 6.33 20.43 5.60
CA LYS A 30 7.34 19.46 5.14
C LYS A 30 7.42 18.24 6.06
N LYS A 31 7.34 18.43 7.38
CA LYS A 31 7.34 17.33 8.35
C LYS A 31 6.12 16.43 8.15
N THR A 32 4.95 17.05 7.96
CA THR A 32 3.71 16.32 7.67
C THR A 32 3.82 15.56 6.36
N GLN A 33 4.26 16.22 5.28
CA GLN A 33 4.47 15.60 3.96
C GLN A 33 5.45 14.42 4.04
N LYS A 34 6.56 14.58 4.78
CA LYS A 34 7.54 13.51 4.98
C LYS A 34 6.90 12.31 5.69
N SER A 35 6.19 12.54 6.80
CA SER A 35 5.51 11.47 7.54
C SER A 35 4.50 10.72 6.66
N LEU A 36 3.77 11.42 5.80
CA LEU A 36 2.86 10.81 4.83
C LEU A 36 3.62 9.96 3.79
N THR A 37 4.75 10.47 3.29
CA THR A 37 5.58 9.78 2.30
C THR A 37 6.20 8.52 2.88
N ASP A 38 6.68 8.59 4.11
CA ASP A 38 7.28 7.46 4.82
C ASP A 38 6.22 6.36 5.02
N LEU A 39 5.02 6.70 5.51
CA LEU A 39 3.91 5.75 5.67
C LEU A 39 3.50 5.07 4.36
N ILE A 40 3.42 5.84 3.26
CA ILE A 40 3.09 5.28 1.94
C ILE A 40 4.17 4.30 1.46
N THR A 41 5.43 4.61 1.76
CA THR A 41 6.56 3.77 1.36
C THR A 41 6.56 2.45 2.14
N GLU A 42 6.35 2.52 3.46
CA GLU A 42 6.23 1.33 4.33
C GLU A 42 5.08 0.43 3.86
N PHE A 43 3.89 1.01 3.65
CA PHE A 43 2.72 0.26 3.19
C PHE A 43 2.93 -0.38 1.79
N LYS A 44 3.62 0.33 0.89
CA LYS A 44 3.99 -0.22 -0.43
C LYS A 44 4.88 -1.45 -0.26
N ASP A 45 5.87 -1.39 0.63
CA ASP A 45 6.81 -2.49 0.84
C ASP A 45 6.13 -3.71 1.46
N GLU A 46 5.21 -3.51 2.41
CA GLU A 46 4.37 -4.56 2.98
C GLU A 46 3.51 -5.24 1.89
N ILE A 47 2.78 -4.47 1.08
CA ILE A 47 1.99 -5.02 -0.03
C ILE A 47 2.86 -5.83 -1.00
N LEU A 48 4.05 -5.32 -1.33
CA LEU A 48 4.96 -6.00 -2.25
C LEU A 48 5.48 -7.31 -1.68
N HIS A 49 5.70 -7.38 -0.37
CA HIS A 49 6.09 -8.61 0.31
C HIS A 49 4.97 -9.67 0.21
N GLU A 50 3.75 -9.30 0.57
CA GLU A 50 2.59 -10.19 0.53
C GLU A 50 2.30 -10.69 -0.89
N ILE A 51 2.33 -9.80 -1.89
CA ILE A 51 2.13 -10.19 -3.31
C ILE A 51 3.19 -11.18 -3.78
N LYS A 52 4.45 -11.03 -3.34
CA LYS A 52 5.51 -11.98 -3.67
C LYS A 52 5.25 -13.34 -3.03
N GLY A 53 4.91 -13.38 -1.74
CA GLY A 53 4.55 -14.62 -1.04
C GLY A 53 3.41 -15.35 -1.75
N MET A 54 2.33 -14.64 -2.08
CA MET A 54 1.21 -15.22 -2.83
C MET A 54 1.63 -15.79 -4.20
N ARG A 55 2.54 -15.13 -4.92
CA ARG A 55 3.03 -15.64 -6.21
C ARG A 55 3.84 -16.92 -6.06
N GLU A 56 4.61 -17.06 -4.99
CA GLU A 56 5.35 -18.28 -4.69
C GLU A 56 4.40 -19.43 -4.35
N GLU A 57 3.39 -19.18 -3.52
CA GLU A 57 2.34 -20.16 -3.21
C GLU A 57 1.59 -20.61 -4.46
N ILE A 58 1.20 -19.67 -5.33
CA ILE A 58 0.52 -19.98 -6.61
C ILE A 58 1.40 -20.86 -7.49
N ALA A 59 2.71 -20.61 -7.55
CA ALA A 59 3.63 -21.42 -8.35
C ALA A 59 3.67 -22.88 -7.86
N ILE A 60 3.64 -23.10 -6.55
CA ILE A 60 3.56 -24.45 -5.96
C ILE A 60 2.25 -25.13 -6.35
N VAL A 61 1.12 -24.43 -6.23
CA VAL A 61 -0.20 -24.97 -6.57
C VAL A 61 -0.29 -25.34 -8.06
N ILE A 62 0.27 -24.53 -8.96
CA ILE A 62 0.35 -24.86 -10.38
C ILE A 62 1.16 -26.14 -10.59
N GLY A 63 2.31 -26.28 -9.92
CA GLY A 63 3.11 -27.50 -10.00
C GLY A 63 2.36 -28.76 -9.53
N TYR A 64 1.54 -28.64 -8.48
CA TYR A 64 0.69 -29.75 -8.04
C TYR A 64 -0.43 -30.06 -9.04
N LYS A 65 -1.02 -29.04 -9.68
CA LYS A 65 -2.02 -29.25 -10.74
C LYS A 65 -1.46 -30.10 -11.87
N ASP A 66 -0.26 -29.79 -12.35
CA ASP A 66 0.40 -30.56 -13.42
C ASP A 66 0.67 -32.02 -13.00
N GLN A 67 1.09 -32.23 -11.75
CA GLN A 67 1.30 -33.58 -11.21
C GLN A 67 0.00 -34.37 -11.09
N ILE A 68 -1.10 -33.74 -10.67
CA ILE A 68 -2.42 -34.36 -10.59
C ILE A 68 -2.90 -34.77 -12.00
N GLU A 69 -2.73 -33.92 -13.01
CA GLU A 69 -3.10 -34.23 -14.39
C GLU A 69 -2.35 -35.46 -14.94
N ASP A 70 -1.05 -35.62 -14.64
CA ASP A 70 -0.30 -36.84 -14.99
C ASP A 70 -0.85 -38.08 -14.27
N ILE A 71 -1.15 -37.95 -12.98
CA ILE A 71 -1.73 -39.02 -12.19
C ILE A 71 -3.08 -39.44 -12.75
N ASP A 72 -3.96 -38.50 -13.08
CA ASP A 72 -5.28 -38.76 -13.66
C ASP A 72 -5.15 -39.54 -14.98
N TYR A 73 -4.23 -39.15 -15.86
CA TYR A 73 -3.95 -39.88 -17.10
C TYR A 73 -3.48 -41.32 -16.83
N ARG A 74 -2.60 -41.52 -15.84
CA ARG A 74 -2.10 -42.84 -15.47
C ARG A 74 -3.19 -43.72 -14.85
N VAL A 75 -4.03 -43.14 -14.01
CA VAL A 75 -5.19 -43.82 -13.40
C VAL A 75 -6.16 -44.27 -14.49
N GLU A 76 -6.52 -43.39 -15.43
CA GLU A 76 -7.41 -43.73 -16.56
C GLU A 76 -6.88 -44.94 -17.36
N ARG A 77 -5.57 -44.99 -17.60
CA ARG A 77 -4.93 -46.13 -18.28
C ARG A 77 -5.03 -47.42 -17.47
N LEU A 78 -4.83 -47.35 -16.16
CA LEU A 78 -4.91 -48.52 -15.27
C LEU A 78 -6.36 -49.03 -15.12
N GLU A 79 -7.33 -48.14 -15.01
CA GLU A 79 -8.76 -48.46 -14.97
C GLU A 79 -9.18 -49.20 -16.24
N LYS A 80 -8.77 -48.71 -17.42
CA LYS A 80 -9.00 -49.38 -18.71
C LYS A 80 -8.40 -50.78 -18.75
N PHE A 81 -7.17 -50.95 -18.25
CA PHE A 81 -6.48 -52.24 -18.25
C PHE A 81 -7.11 -53.25 -17.29
N THR A 82 -7.48 -52.79 -16.10
CA THR A 82 -8.01 -53.63 -15.01
C THR A 82 -9.53 -53.82 -15.07
N LYS A 83 -10.23 -53.05 -15.91
CA LYS A 83 -11.70 -52.99 -16.01
C LYS A 83 -12.38 -52.56 -14.71
N ILE A 84 -11.66 -51.84 -13.86
CA ILE A 84 -12.21 -51.19 -12.67
C ILE A 84 -12.91 -49.91 -13.15
N PRO A 85 -14.16 -49.64 -12.71
CA PRO A 85 -14.85 -48.41 -13.07
C PRO A 85 -14.15 -47.18 -12.47
N PRO A 86 -14.22 -46.03 -13.16
CA PRO A 86 -13.60 -44.80 -12.66
C PRO A 86 -14.17 -44.37 -11.31
N VAL A 87 -13.29 -43.86 -10.45
CA VAL A 87 -13.70 -43.28 -9.16
C VAL A 87 -14.38 -41.93 -9.46
N ALA A 88 -15.63 -41.76 -8.99
CA ALA A 88 -16.34 -40.50 -9.15
C ALA A 88 -15.67 -39.39 -8.31
N PRO A 89 -15.71 -38.12 -8.76
CA PRO A 89 -15.20 -36.98 -8.01
C PRO A 89 -15.90 -36.80 -6.65
#